data_AF-A0A956HT50-F1
#
_entry.id   AF-A0A956HT50-F1
#
_cell.length_a   1.000
_cell.length_b   1.000
_cell.length_c   1.000
_cell.angle_alpha   90.00
_cell.angle_beta   90.00
_cell.angle_gamma   90.00
#
_symmetry.space_group_name_H-M   'P 1'
#
loop_
_entity.id
_entity.type
_entity.pdbx_description
1 polymer ?
#
loop_
_entity_poly.entity_id
_entity_poly.type
_entity_poly.pdbx_seq_one_letter_code
_entity_poly.pdbx_strand_id
1 'polypeptide(L)'
;MNDPGVYLLMIGGLFLLGAAGEIIFSRTQIPDVVWLILAGVLLRTTGLVDPSKLDAILPLFSALTLIIVLFDGGRQLVVRDLVQAAPRASALAVLSFIAATIGVAAILQLASLTGLLPESWT
;
A
#
# COMPACT_ATOMS: atom_id res chain seq x y z
N MET A 1 -2.37 16.24 25.04
CA MET A 1 -2.16 17.52 24.33
C MET A 1 -2.82 17.36 22.96
N ASN A 2 -4.06 17.86 22.82
CA ASN A 2 -4.85 17.84 21.58
C ASN A 2 -4.67 19.18 20.86
N ASP A 3 -3.46 19.46 20.41
CA ASP A 3 -3.17 20.69 19.67
C ASP A 3 -3.35 20.42 18.17
N PRO A 4 -4.32 21.05 17.48
CA PRO A 4 -4.58 20.84 16.05
C PRO A 4 -3.34 20.98 15.17
N GLY A 5 -2.39 21.84 15.58
CA GLY A 5 -1.13 22.06 14.86
C GLY A 5 -0.26 20.81 14.73
N VAL A 6 -0.30 19.89 15.70
CA VAL A 6 0.46 18.63 15.63
C VAL A 6 -0.08 17.73 14.51
N TYR A 7 -1.40 17.68 14.33
CA TYR A 7 -2.01 16.89 13.26
C TYR A 7 -1.68 17.46 11.87
N LEU A 8 -1.71 18.79 11.71
CA LEU A 8 -1.28 19.42 10.45
C LEU A 8 0.20 19.13 10.15
N LEU A 9 1.08 19.21 11.16
CA LEU A 9 2.49 18.85 11.02
C LEU A 9 2.68 17.40 10.58
N MET A 10 1.91 16.46 11.15
CA MET A 10 1.97 15.05 10.77
C MET A 10 1.48 14.81 9.35
N ILE A 11 0.34 15.40 8.96
CA ILE A 11 -0.18 15.31 7.59
C ILE A 11 0.82 15.90 6.59
N GLY A 12 1.34 17.08 6.87
CA GLY A 12 2.36 17.73 6.04
C GLY A 12 3.63 16.89 5.93
N GLY A 13 4.09 16.30 7.04
CA GLY A 13 5.22 15.38 7.05
C GLY A 13 4.99 14.14 6.19
N LEU A 14 3.78 13.58 6.21
CA LEU A 14 3.43 12.41 5.40
C LEU A 14 3.40 12.73 3.90
N PHE A 15 2.89 13.90 3.52
CA PHE A 15 2.97 14.38 2.13
C PHE A 15 4.41 14.65 1.69
N LEU A 16 5.23 15.27 2.55
CA LEU A 16 6.64 15.50 2.27
C LEU A 16 7.41 14.19 2.08
N LEU A 17 7.14 13.17 2.90
CA LEU A 17 7.73 11.84 2.74
C LEU A 17 7.31 11.19 1.42
N GLY A 18 6.03 11.27 1.05
CA GLY A 18 5.54 10.81 -0.24
C GLY A 18 6.26 11.49 -1.42
N ALA A 19 6.33 12.82 -1.40
CA ALA A 19 7.02 13.60 -2.44
C ALA A 19 8.53 13.32 -2.47
N ALA A 20 9.19 13.15 -1.32
CA ALA A 20 10.59 12.79 -1.25
C ALA A 20 10.84 11.39 -1.83
N GLY A 21 9.98 10.41 -1.53
CA GLY A 21 10.04 9.06 -2.10
C GLY A 21 9.99 9.08 -3.62
N GLU A 22 9.10 9.88 -4.20
CA GLU A 22 8.98 10.07 -5.65
C GLU A 22 10.24 10.71 -6.26
N ILE A 23 10.79 11.74 -5.60
CA ILE A 23 12.03 12.38 -6.06
C ILE A 23 13.20 11.38 -6.04
N ILE A 24 13.31 10.55 -5.00
CA ILE A 24 14.36 9.53 -4.90
C ILE A 24 14.14 8.44 -5.95
N PHE A 25 12.91 8.00 -6.17
CA PHE A 25 12.56 7.06 -7.24
C PHE A 25 13.01 7.59 -8.60
N SER A 26 12.73 8.86 -8.92
CA SER A 26 13.13 9.45 -10.19
C SER A 26 14.64 9.38 -10.45
N ARG A 27 15.47 9.44 -9.39
CA ARG A 27 16.93 9.40 -9.46
C ARG A 27 17.51 7.99 -9.40
N THR A 28 16.90 7.10 -8.62
CA THR A 28 17.44 5.76 -8.31
C THR A 28 16.80 4.65 -9.14
N GLN A 29 15.64 4.90 -9.73
CA GLN A 29 14.78 3.93 -10.42
C GLN A 29 14.27 2.79 -9.51
N ILE A 30 14.49 2.87 -8.19
CA ILE A 30 13.94 1.94 -7.20
C ILE A 30 12.57 2.45 -6.78
N PRO A 31 11.48 1.65 -6.89
CA PRO A 31 10.13 2.08 -6.59
C PRO A 31 10.01 2.85 -5.26
N ASP A 32 9.31 3.97 -5.29
CA ASP A 32 9.06 4.86 -4.15
C ASP A 32 8.54 4.12 -2.91
N VAL A 33 7.68 3.11 -3.09
CA VAL A 33 7.15 2.24 -2.02
C VAL A 33 8.25 1.66 -1.14
N VAL A 34 9.38 1.24 -1.72
CA VAL A 34 10.50 0.68 -0.95
C VAL A 34 11.11 1.73 -0.03
N TRP A 35 11.32 2.94 -0.54
CA TRP A 35 11.83 4.07 0.24
C TRP A 35 10.88 4.49 1.34
N LEU A 36 9.56 4.48 1.08
CA LEU A 36 8.54 4.81 2.07
C LEU A 36 8.48 3.77 3.20
N ILE A 37 8.56 2.48 2.88
CA ILE A 37 8.62 1.41 3.90
C ILE A 37 9.88 1.57 4.77
N LEU A 38 11.04 1.80 4.14
CA LEU A 38 12.29 2.02 4.87
C LEU A 38 12.22 3.26 5.76
N ALA A 39 11.67 4.36 5.27
CA ALA A 39 11.47 5.57 6.06
C ALA A 39 10.57 5.31 7.28
N GLY A 40 9.46 4.58 7.11
CA GLY A 40 8.60 4.18 8.22
C GLY A 40 9.31 3.34 9.28
N VAL A 41 10.11 2.36 8.85
CA VAL A 41 10.92 1.52 9.77
C VAL A 41 11.97 2.36 10.50
N LEU A 42 12.65 3.28 9.83
CA LEU A 42 13.63 4.17 10.44
C LEU A 42 13.00 5.15 11.44
N LEU A 43 11.85 5.72 11.10
CA LEU A 43 11.10 6.60 12.01
C LEU A 43 10.65 5.88 13.28
N ARG A 44 10.25 4.61 13.15
CA ARG A 44 9.91 3.78 14.31
C ARG A 44 11.13 3.43 15.16
N THR A 45 12.23 2.99 14.54
CA THR A 45 13.43 2.54 15.27
C THR A 45 14.15 3.68 15.99
N THR A 46 14.08 4.90 15.45
CA THR A 46 14.66 6.09 16.09
C THR A 46 13.80 6.67 17.20
N GLY A 47 12.55 6.21 17.37
CA GLY A 47 11.63 6.69 18.40
C GLY A 47 11.14 8.13 18.21
N LEU A 48 11.40 8.74 17.03
CA LEU A 48 11.02 10.11 16.72
C LEU A 48 9.50 10.28 16.62
N VAL A 49 8.80 9.23 16.16
CA VAL A 49 7.36 9.25 15.94
C VAL A 49 6.73 8.04 16.63
N ASP A 50 5.78 8.32 17.52
CA ASP A 50 4.91 7.31 18.11
C ASP A 50 3.82 6.93 17.09
N PRO A 51 3.78 5.66 16.61
CA PRO A 51 2.78 5.21 15.65
C PRO A 51 1.34 5.46 16.11
N SER A 52 1.08 5.39 17.43
CA SER A 52 -0.26 5.57 17.98
C SER A 52 -0.84 6.98 17.76
N LYS A 53 0.01 7.97 17.50
CA LYS A 53 -0.43 9.33 17.14
C LYS A 53 -0.94 9.43 15.70
N LEU A 54 -0.52 8.49 14.84
CA LEU A 54 -0.95 8.45 13.44
C LEU A 54 -2.29 7.75 13.28
N ASP A 55 -2.71 6.89 14.22
CA ASP A 55 -3.96 6.12 14.16
C ASP A 55 -5.21 6.99 13.93
N ALA A 56 -5.21 8.23 14.44
CA ALA A 56 -6.31 9.18 14.23
C ALA A 56 -6.35 9.76 12.80
N ILE A 57 -5.21 9.87 12.12
CA ILE A 57 -5.08 10.48 10.79
C ILE A 57 -5.07 9.42 9.67
N LEU A 58 -4.50 8.24 9.94
CA LEU A 58 -4.30 7.17 8.97
C LEU A 58 -5.57 6.77 8.20
N PRO A 59 -6.77 6.65 8.84
CA PRO A 59 -8.00 6.34 8.12
C PRO A 59 -8.36 7.42 7.08
N LEU A 60 -8.24 8.70 7.44
CA LEU A 60 -8.53 9.81 6.54
C LEU A 60 -7.50 9.86 5.40
N PHE A 61 -6.22 9.74 5.74
CA PHE A 61 -5.13 9.83 4.76
C PHE A 61 -5.17 8.67 3.77
N SER A 62 -5.40 7.44 4.24
CA SER A 62 -5.51 6.26 3.38
C SER A 62 -6.75 6.34 2.47
N ALA A 63 -7.89 6.83 2.98
CA ALA A 63 -9.07 7.08 2.16
C ALA A 63 -8.81 8.13 1.07
N LEU A 64 -8.21 9.27 1.42
CA LEU A 64 -7.86 10.31 0.44
C LEU A 64 -6.85 9.80 -0.59
N THR A 65 -5.82 9.06 -0.14
CA THR A 65 -4.83 8.46 -1.04
C THR A 65 -5.49 7.48 -2.00
N LEU A 66 -6.36 6.60 -1.50
CA LEU A 66 -7.11 5.65 -2.33
C LEU A 66 -8.00 6.37 -3.35
N ILE A 67 -8.71 7.42 -2.92
CA ILE A 67 -9.54 8.23 -3.83
C ILE A 67 -8.67 8.84 -4.93
N ILE A 68 -7.53 9.44 -4.59
CA ILE A 68 -6.62 10.08 -5.56
C ILE A 68 -6.04 9.04 -6.52
N VAL A 69 -5.53 7.92 -6.01
CA VAL A 69 -4.95 6.83 -6.83
C VAL A 69 -6.01 6.22 -7.76
N LEU A 70 -7.21 5.96 -7.25
CA LEU A 70 -8.30 5.41 -8.05
C LEU A 70 -8.82 6.44 -9.08
N PHE A 71 -8.86 7.71 -8.71
CA PHE A 71 -9.23 8.80 -9.62
C PHE A 71 -8.22 8.93 -10.77
N ASP A 72 -6.91 8.94 -10.47
CA ASP A 72 -5.91 9.04 -11.53
C ASP A 72 -5.85 7.79 -12.40
N GLY A 73 -5.96 6.59 -11.81
CA GLY A 73 -6.08 5.35 -12.56
C GLY A 73 -7.34 5.30 -13.44
N GLY A 74 -8.47 5.76 -12.92
CA GLY A 74 -9.73 5.82 -13.66
C GLY A 74 -9.74 6.87 -14.79
N ARG A 75 -9.07 8.02 -14.57
CA ARG A 75 -8.98 9.10 -15.57
C ARG A 75 -8.22 8.68 -16.83
N GLN A 76 -7.33 7.70 -16.72
CA GLN A 76 -6.57 7.15 -17.85
C GLN A 76 -7.35 6.08 -18.64
N LEU A 77 -8.52 5.62 -18.14
CA LEU A 77 -9.32 4.59 -18.79
C LEU A 77 -10.18 5.14 -19.93
N VAL A 78 -10.04 4.53 -21.12
CA VAL A 78 -10.95 4.76 -22.25
C VAL A 78 -12.12 3.78 -22.16
N VAL A 79 -13.28 4.25 -21.70
CA VAL A 79 -14.47 3.41 -21.43
C VAL A 79 -14.88 2.55 -22.64
N ARG A 80 -14.77 3.07 -23.86
CA ARG A 80 -15.12 2.34 -25.09
C ARG A 80 -14.24 1.10 -25.27
N ASP A 81 -12.94 1.23 -25.06
CA ASP A 81 -11.98 0.16 -25.26
C ASP A 81 -12.07 -0.84 -24.09
N LEU A 82 -12.32 -0.32 -22.88
CA LEU A 82 -12.63 -1.12 -21.70
C LEU A 82 -13.82 -2.04 -21.96
N VAL A 83 -14.97 -1.53 -22.44
CA VAL A 83 -16.18 -2.35 -22.64
C VAL A 83 -15.96 -3.46 -23.68
N GLN A 84 -15.17 -3.21 -24.73
CA GLN A 84 -14.87 -4.21 -25.75
C GLN A 84 -13.93 -5.31 -25.24
N ALA A 85 -12.93 -4.96 -24.42
CA ALA A 85 -11.98 -5.90 -23.84
C ALA A 85 -12.47 -6.56 -22.53
N ALA A 86 -13.42 -5.93 -21.84
CA ALA A 86 -13.89 -6.27 -20.50
C ALA A 86 -14.29 -7.73 -20.33
N PRO A 87 -15.11 -8.37 -21.17
CA PRO A 87 -15.60 -9.72 -20.86
C PRO A 87 -14.49 -10.78 -20.85
N ARG A 88 -13.48 -10.66 -21.72
CA ARG A 88 -12.32 -11.57 -21.72
C ARG A 88 -11.34 -11.21 -20.62
N ALA A 89 -11.06 -9.91 -20.44
CA ALA A 89 -10.14 -9.43 -19.42
C ALA A 89 -10.65 -9.71 -18.00
N SER A 90 -11.95 -9.56 -17.74
CA SER A 90 -12.57 -9.83 -16.44
C SER A 90 -12.55 -11.31 -16.11
N ALA A 91 -12.86 -12.19 -17.07
CA ALA A 91 -12.77 -13.64 -16.89
C ALA A 91 -11.33 -14.06 -16.54
N LEU A 92 -10.33 -13.53 -17.27
CA LEU A 92 -8.92 -13.76 -16.97
C LEU A 92 -8.52 -13.22 -15.60
N ALA A 93 -8.96 -12.02 -15.23
CA ALA A 93 -8.65 -11.40 -13.95
C ALA A 93 -9.24 -12.21 -12.79
N VAL A 94 -10.50 -12.61 -12.87
CA VAL A 94 -11.18 -13.42 -11.84
C VAL A 94 -10.52 -14.78 -11.71
N LEU A 95 -10.25 -15.46 -12.84
CA LEU A 95 -9.60 -16.77 -12.81
C LEU A 95 -8.18 -16.69 -12.23
N SER A 96 -7.40 -15.70 -12.66
CA SER A 96 -6.03 -15.49 -12.16
C SER A 96 -6.03 -15.12 -10.69
N PHE A 97 -6.97 -14.29 -10.24
CA PHE A 97 -7.11 -13.92 -8.84
C PHE A 97 -7.46 -15.13 -7.97
N ILE A 98 -8.44 -15.94 -8.37
CA ILE A 98 -8.84 -17.15 -7.65
C ILE A 98 -7.68 -18.15 -7.64
N ALA A 99 -7.04 -18.39 -8.80
CA ALA A 99 -5.92 -19.31 -8.91
C ALA A 99 -4.72 -18.86 -8.06
N ALA A 100 -4.36 -17.58 -8.08
CA ALA A 100 -3.30 -17.03 -7.24
C ALA A 100 -3.64 -17.14 -5.76
N THR A 101 -4.87 -16.82 -5.37
CA THR A 101 -5.33 -16.90 -3.98
C THR A 101 -5.27 -18.35 -3.47
N ILE A 102 -5.81 -19.30 -4.24
CA ILE A 102 -5.77 -20.73 -3.90
C ILE A 102 -4.33 -21.23 -3.88
N GLY A 103 -3.51 -20.85 -4.86
CA GLY A 103 -2.11 -21.26 -4.95
C GLY A 103 -1.31 -20.79 -3.74
N VAL A 104 -1.41 -19.51 -3.38
CA VAL A 104 -0.75 -18.96 -2.18
C VAL A 104 -1.28 -19.63 -0.91
N ALA A 105 -2.60 -19.79 -0.78
CA ALA A 105 -3.19 -20.47 0.38
C ALA A 105 -2.70 -21.93 0.52
N ALA A 106 -2.63 -22.67 -0.58
CA ALA A 106 -2.15 -24.05 -0.60
C ALA A 106 -0.66 -24.14 -0.25
N ILE A 107 0.18 -23.25 -0.79
CA ILE A 107 1.61 -23.18 -0.46
C ILE A 107 1.79 -22.92 1.04
N LEU A 108 1.04 -21.96 1.60
CA LEU A 108 1.13 -21.63 3.02
C LEU A 108 0.63 -22.77 3.91
N GLN A 109 -0.45 -23.47 3.54
CA GLN A 109 -0.93 -24.65 4.27
C GLN A 109 0.06 -25.83 4.17
N LEU A 110 0.76 -26.00 3.05
CA LEU A 110 1.79 -27.03 2.93
C LEU A 110 3.04 -26.66 3.76
N ALA A 111 3.40 -25.38 3.79
CA ALA A 111 4.49 -24.85 4.61
C ALA A 111 4.20 -24.96 6.13
N SER A 112 2.93 -24.82 6.55
CA SER A 112 2.56 -25.03 7.95
C SER A 112 2.69 -26.50 8.36
N LEU A 113 2.30 -27.44 7.49
CA LEU A 113 2.39 -28.88 7.75
C LEU A 113 3.84 -29.40 7.79
N THR A 114 4.77 -28.72 7.11
CA THR A 114 6.20 -29.09 7.11
C THR A 114 6.99 -28.50 8.27
N GLY A 115 6.33 -27.77 9.19
CA GLY A 115 6.96 -27.15 10.36
C GLY A 115 7.96 -26.04 10.01
N LEU A 116 7.94 -25.53 8.78
CA LEU A 116 8.79 -24.43 8.32
C LEU A 116 8.30 -23.07 8.84
N LEU A 117 7.02 -22.98 9.19
CA LEU A 117 6.41 -21.77 9.73
C LEU A 117 6.51 -21.74 11.27
N PRO A 118 6.81 -20.57 11.88
CA PRO A 118 6.73 -20.41 13.33
C PRO A 118 5.33 -20.75 13.84
N GLU A 119 5.22 -21.43 14.98
CA GLU A 119 3.91 -21.82 15.56
C GLU A 119 2.97 -20.64 15.86
N SER A 120 3.50 -19.41 15.89
CA SER A 120 2.69 -18.20 16.01
C SER A 120 1.87 -17.85 14.76
N TRP A 121 2.17 -18.47 13.60
CA TRP A 121 1.61 -18.12 12.29
C TRP A 121 0.71 -19.24 11.69
N THR A 122 0.57 -20.36 12.39
CA THR A 122 -0.27 -21.51 12.02
C THR A 122 -1.55 -21.52 12.83
#